data_AF-A0A1I0FNQ1-F1
#
_entry.id   AF-A0A1I0FNQ1-F1
#
_cell.length_a   1.000
_cell.length_b   1.000
_cell.length_c   1.000
_cell.angle_alpha   90.00
_cell.angle_beta   90.00
_cell.angle_gamma   90.00
#
_symmetry.space_group_name_H-M   'P 1'
#
loop_
_entity.id
_entity.type
_entity.pdbx_description
1 polymer ?
#
loop_
_entity_poly.entity_id
_entity_poly.type
_entity_poly.pdbx_seq_one_letter_code
_entity_poly.pdbx_strand_id
1 'polypeptide(L)'
;MKKFKRIGIDLAKNVFQVCAVDHAEKRVINKKLRRAEVLKKDYRTYFEPKNKLSEIECQMINHYLNCEEYKYLSPLQIVPRLLDEKEIYIASESTFYRYMRLTGQDPSRAYKETKALSQA
;
A
#
# COMPACT_ATOMS: atom_id res chain seq x y z
N MET A 1 -7.14 -1.25 29.48
CA MET A 1 -7.51 -2.08 28.30
C MET A 1 -7.62 -3.54 28.72
N LYS A 2 -8.72 -4.24 28.40
CA LYS A 2 -8.80 -5.69 28.63
C LYS A 2 -7.77 -6.39 27.72
N LYS A 3 -6.83 -7.13 28.31
CA LYS A 3 -5.82 -7.89 27.57
C LYS A 3 -6.43 -9.25 27.19
N PHE A 4 -6.44 -9.56 25.90
CA PHE A 4 -6.91 -10.84 25.38
C PHE A 4 -5.75 -11.84 25.38
N LYS A 5 -5.98 -13.07 25.88
CA LYS A 5 -5.00 -14.16 25.81
C LYS A 5 -5.02 -14.81 24.42
N ARG A 6 -6.21 -14.97 23.85
CA ARG A 6 -6.41 -15.62 22.55
C ARG A 6 -7.67 -15.09 21.87
N ILE A 7 -7.56 -14.84 20.56
CA ILE A 7 -8.67 -14.49 19.67
C ILE A 7 -8.74 -15.58 18.60
N GLY A 8 -9.89 -16.23 18.48
CA GLY A 8 -10.19 -17.22 17.46
C GLY A 8 -11.26 -16.71 16.51
N ILE A 9 -11.13 -17.09 15.23
CA ILE A 9 -12.12 -16.84 14.20
C ILE A 9 -12.52 -18.20 13.62
N ASP A 10 -13.77 -18.58 13.79
CA ASP A 10 -14.36 -19.75 13.14
C ASP A 10 -15.08 -19.31 11.86
N LEU A 11 -14.71 -19.97 10.75
CA LEU A 11 -15.12 -19.65 9.40
C LEU A 11 -16.04 -20.77 8.89
N ALA A 12 -17.35 -20.60 9.06
CA ALA A 12 -18.34 -21.44 8.38
C ALA A 12 -18.81 -20.72 7.10
N LYS A 13 -19.32 -21.47 6.11
CA LYS A 13 -19.63 -20.98 4.73
C LYS A 13 -20.15 -19.54 4.66
N ASN A 14 -21.15 -19.18 5.47
CA ASN A 14 -21.77 -17.85 5.47
C ASN A 14 -21.70 -17.12 6.83
N VAL A 15 -20.92 -17.64 7.77
CA VAL A 15 -20.88 -17.16 9.16
C VAL A 15 -19.43 -17.06 9.63
N PHE A 16 -19.08 -15.88 10.15
CA PHE A 16 -17.86 -15.62 10.88
C PHE A 16 -18.19 -15.59 12.37
N GLN A 17 -17.61 -16.47 13.17
CA GLN A 17 -17.73 -16.43 14.62
C GLN A 17 -16.40 -16.00 15.23
N VAL A 18 -16.38 -14.80 15.82
CA VAL A 18 -15.23 -14.25 16.53
C VAL A 18 -15.40 -14.52 18.02
N CYS A 19 -14.43 -15.23 18.60
CA CYS A 19 -14.39 -15.54 20.01
C CYS A 19 -13.06 -15.05 20.61
N ALA A 20 -13.11 -14.32 21.72
CA ALA A 20 -11.91 -13.95 22.46
C ALA A 20 -12.02 -14.40 23.91
N VAL A 21 -10.91 -14.93 24.44
CA VAL A 21 -10.76 -15.30 25.84
C VAL A 21 -9.71 -14.42 26.50
N ASP A 22 -9.95 -14.04 27.75
CA ASP A 22 -8.96 -13.35 28.56
C ASP A 22 -7.96 -14.32 29.20
N HIS A 23 -7.05 -13.79 30.02
CA HIS A 23 -6.05 -14.59 30.73
C HIS A 23 -6.64 -15.52 31.81
N ALA A 24 -7.86 -15.26 32.26
CA ALA A 24 -8.61 -16.09 33.20
C ALA A 24 -9.51 -17.12 32.49
N GLU A 25 -9.24 -17.41 31.21
CA GLU A 25 -10.03 -18.33 30.37
C GLU A 25 -11.50 -17.89 30.16
N LYS A 26 -11.87 -16.66 30.56
CA LYS A 26 -13.24 -16.17 30.42
C LYS A 26 -13.46 -15.66 29.01
N ARG A 27 -14.56 -16.08 28.39
CA ARG A 27 -15.01 -15.54 27.10
C ARG A 27 -15.42 -14.08 27.27
N VAL A 28 -14.69 -13.19 26.61
CA VAL A 28 -14.90 -11.74 26.64
C VAL A 28 -15.46 -11.19 25.33
N ILE A 29 -15.31 -11.93 24.22
CA ILE A 29 -15.97 -11.64 22.95
C ILE A 29 -16.60 -12.93 22.45
N ASN A 30 -17.87 -12.87 22.04
CA ASN A 30 -18.57 -13.94 21.33
C ASN A 30 -19.52 -13.30 20.32
N LYS A 31 -19.04 -13.07 19.10
CA LYS A 31 -19.78 -12.36 18.06
C LYS A 31 -19.92 -13.24 16.83
N LYS A 32 -21.15 -13.50 16.42
CA LYS A 32 -21.50 -14.21 15.19
C LYS A 32 -21.93 -13.18 14.15
N LEU A 33 -21.30 -13.17 12.99
CA LEU A 33 -21.54 -12.24 11.90
C LEU A 33 -21.83 -13.03 10.63
N ARG A 34 -22.92 -12.71 9.92
CA ARG A 34 -23.15 -13.32 8.61
C ARG A 34 -22.32 -12.60 7.54
N ARG A 35 -21.85 -13.35 6.55
CA ARG A 35 -21.08 -12.80 5.44
C ARG A 35 -21.80 -11.66 4.73
N ALA A 36 -23.10 -11.79 4.49
CA ALA A 36 -23.89 -10.72 3.89
C ALA A 36 -23.94 -9.44 4.75
N GLU A 37 -23.91 -9.55 6.08
CA GLU A 37 -23.90 -8.39 6.98
C GLU A 37 -22.53 -7.71 7.02
N VAL A 38 -21.45 -8.51 6.96
CA VAL A 38 -20.09 -7.98 6.88
C VAL A 38 -19.85 -7.27 5.55
N LEU A 39 -20.32 -7.84 4.44
CA LEU A 39 -20.16 -7.24 3.11
C LEU A 39 -20.98 -5.95 2.93
N LYS A 40 -22.05 -5.76 3.69
CA LYS A 40 -22.83 -4.50 3.70
C LYS A 40 -22.10 -3.33 4.35
N LYS A 41 -21.09 -3.61 5.20
CA LYS A 41 -20.40 -2.59 5.99
C LYS A 41 -18.94 -2.52 5.57
N ASP A 42 -18.51 -1.39 5.00
CA ASP A 42 -17.11 -1.22 4.62
C ASP A 42 -16.24 -0.92 5.85
N TYR A 43 -15.71 -1.97 6.47
CA TYR A 43 -14.82 -1.85 7.63
C TYR A 43 -13.44 -1.26 7.30
N ARG A 44 -13.09 -1.05 6.02
CA ARG A 44 -11.82 -0.41 5.62
C ARG A 44 -11.80 1.09 5.93
N THR A 45 -12.98 1.72 6.08
CA THR A 45 -13.11 3.16 6.35
C THR A 45 -12.59 3.60 7.72
N TYR A 46 -12.40 2.66 8.67
CA TYR A 46 -11.99 2.99 10.05
C TYR A 46 -10.48 2.95 10.29
N PHE A 47 -9.67 2.65 9.28
CA PHE A 47 -8.22 2.51 9.47
C PHE A 47 -7.46 3.19 8.35
N GLU A 48 -6.82 4.32 8.65
CA GLU A 48 -5.84 4.90 7.76
C GLU A 48 -4.54 4.10 7.83
N PRO A 49 -3.99 3.65 6.68
CA PRO A 49 -2.73 2.92 6.69
C PRO A 49 -1.61 3.84 7.16
N LYS A 50 -0.74 3.35 8.06
CA LYS A 50 0.38 4.12 8.62
C LYS A 50 1.31 4.70 7.54
N ASN A 51 1.46 4.00 6.42
CA ASN A 51 2.32 4.39 5.31
C ASN A 51 1.52 5.01 4.16
N LYS A 52 0.40 5.70 4.48
CA LYS A 52 -0.34 6.48 3.50
C LYS A 52 0.56 7.61 3.03
N LEU A 53 0.73 7.73 1.71
CA LEU A 53 1.42 8.88 1.13
C LEU A 53 0.68 10.15 1.52
N SER A 54 1.42 11.12 2.06
CA SER A 54 0.99 12.49 2.18
C SER A 54 0.81 13.14 0.82
N GLU A 55 0.09 14.24 0.79
CA GLU A 55 -0.15 15.01 -0.43
C GLU A 55 1.16 15.62 -0.97
N ILE A 56 2.06 16.02 -0.07
CA ILE A 56 3.39 16.54 -0.40
C ILE A 56 4.23 15.46 -1.09
N GLU A 57 4.29 14.24 -0.53
CA GLU A 57 5.02 13.13 -1.15
C GLU A 57 4.45 12.78 -2.53
N CYS A 58 3.12 12.80 -2.69
CA CYS A 58 2.48 12.61 -4.00
C CYS A 58 2.90 13.67 -5.02
N GLN A 59 2.98 14.93 -4.61
CA GLN A 59 3.43 16.03 -5.47
C GLN A 59 4.90 15.89 -5.84
N MET A 60 5.76 15.51 -4.90
CA MET A 60 7.17 15.26 -5.18
C MET A 60 7.36 14.10 -6.17
N ILE A 61 6.63 12.98 -5.98
CA ILE A 61 6.63 11.87 -6.94
C ILE A 61 6.26 12.38 -8.34
N ASN A 62 5.19 13.17 -8.46
CA ASN A 62 4.77 13.72 -9.74
C ASN A 62 5.81 14.66 -10.37
N HIS A 63 6.47 15.48 -9.55
CA HIS A 63 7.53 16.38 -9.99
C HIS A 63 8.69 15.59 -10.60
N TYR A 64 9.22 14.61 -9.87
CA TYR A 64 10.37 13.82 -10.34
C TYR A 64 10.03 12.89 -11.50
N LEU A 65 8.80 12.43 -11.64
CA LEU A 65 8.39 11.66 -12.83
C LEU A 65 8.35 12.51 -14.11
N ASN A 66 8.23 13.84 -14.00
CA ASN A 66 8.02 14.73 -15.15
C ASN A 66 9.14 15.74 -15.38
N CYS A 67 10.06 15.94 -14.43
CA CYS A 67 11.17 16.86 -14.60
C CYS A 67 12.17 16.34 -15.63
N GLU A 68 12.88 17.26 -16.29
CA GLU A 68 13.66 16.92 -17.49
C GLU A 68 14.77 15.90 -17.25
N GLU A 69 15.37 15.94 -16.06
CA GLU A 69 16.45 15.07 -15.62
C GLU A 69 16.00 13.60 -15.46
N TYR A 70 14.71 13.38 -15.14
CA TYR A 70 14.18 12.06 -14.77
C TYR A 70 13.01 11.58 -15.64
N LYS A 71 12.46 12.43 -16.53
CA LYS A 71 11.25 12.15 -17.35
C LYS A 71 11.34 10.92 -18.26
N TYR A 72 12.55 10.44 -18.55
CA TYR A 72 12.79 9.25 -19.37
C TYR A 72 13.27 8.03 -18.55
N LEU A 73 13.51 8.21 -17.26
CA LEU A 73 13.98 7.17 -16.37
C LEU A 73 12.80 6.39 -15.77
N SER A 74 13.03 5.10 -15.52
CA SER A 74 12.06 4.26 -14.80
C SER A 74 12.10 4.54 -13.31
N PRO A 75 11.01 4.28 -12.56
CA PRO A 75 11.04 4.32 -11.10
C PRO A 75 12.21 3.55 -10.46
N LEU A 76 12.62 2.43 -11.06
CA LEU A 76 13.80 1.65 -10.66
C LEU A 76 15.11 2.44 -10.76
N GLN A 77 15.20 3.37 -11.70
CA GLN A 77 16.38 4.24 -11.91
C GLN A 77 16.27 5.57 -11.16
N ILE A 78 15.06 6.11 -11.03
CA ILE A 78 14.81 7.38 -10.34
C ILE A 78 15.10 7.24 -8.85
N VAL A 79 14.58 6.19 -8.19
CA VAL A 79 14.69 6.05 -6.73
C VAL A 79 16.14 5.99 -6.24
N PRO A 80 17.04 5.16 -6.82
CA PRO A 80 18.46 5.18 -6.45
C PRO A 80 19.13 6.52 -6.72
N ARG A 81 18.87 7.15 -7.88
CA ARG A 81 19.47 8.45 -8.21
C ARG A 81 19.05 9.57 -7.27
N LEU A 82 17.79 9.59 -6.83
CA LEU A 82 17.34 10.58 -5.84
C LEU A 82 18.08 10.44 -4.52
N LEU A 83 18.41 9.21 -4.11
CA LEU A 83 19.21 8.96 -2.93
C LEU A 83 20.67 9.36 -3.13
N ASP A 84 21.27 8.98 -4.26
CA ASP A 84 22.70 9.18 -4.50
C ASP A 84 23.04 10.65 -4.86
N GLU A 85 22.24 11.28 -5.71
CA GLU A 85 22.52 12.61 -6.30
C GLU A 85 21.90 13.75 -5.48
N LYS A 86 20.76 13.51 -4.83
CA LYS A 86 20.01 14.53 -4.09
C LYS A 86 19.86 14.23 -2.59
N GLU A 87 20.29 13.06 -2.11
CA GLU A 87 20.12 12.61 -0.71
C GLU A 87 18.66 12.63 -0.21
N ILE A 88 17.70 12.43 -1.12
CA ILE A 88 16.26 12.52 -0.84
C ILE A 88 15.58 11.16 -0.98
N TYR A 89 14.88 10.72 0.08
CA TYR A 89 13.96 9.59 0.02
C TYR A 89 12.51 10.07 0.06
N ILE A 90 11.74 9.73 -0.98
CA ILE A 90 10.30 10.07 -1.06
C ILE A 90 9.46 8.82 -0.81
N ALA A 91 9.71 7.76 -1.58
CA ALA A 91 8.97 6.52 -1.50
C ALA A 91 9.72 5.37 -2.18
N SER A 92 9.29 4.14 -1.93
CA SER A 92 9.83 2.96 -2.59
C SER A 92 9.45 2.90 -4.08
N GLU A 93 10.22 2.17 -4.88
CA GLU A 93 9.93 1.90 -6.30
C GLU A 93 8.49 1.41 -6.53
N SER A 94 8.05 0.43 -5.74
CA SER A 94 6.68 -0.10 -5.82
C SER A 94 5.60 0.98 -5.60
N THR A 95 5.92 2.01 -4.82
CA THR A 95 5.02 3.12 -4.53
C THR A 95 4.96 4.09 -5.70
N PHE A 96 6.07 4.37 -6.37
CA PHE A 96 6.09 5.11 -7.63
C PHE A 96 5.24 4.42 -8.70
N TYR A 97 5.42 3.10 -8.91
CA TYR A 97 4.57 2.38 -9.87
C TYR A 97 3.09 2.39 -9.48
N ARG A 98 2.77 2.29 -8.18
CA ARG A 98 1.38 2.42 -7.71
C ARG A 98 0.83 3.80 -8.01
N TYR A 99 1.60 4.86 -7.79
CA TYR A 99 1.22 6.22 -8.13
C TYR A 99 0.95 6.38 -9.63
N MET A 100 1.87 5.93 -10.49
CA MET A 100 1.71 5.99 -11.95
C MET A 100 0.43 5.28 -12.43
N ARG A 101 0.15 4.08 -11.88
CA ARG A 101 -1.09 3.35 -12.21
C ARG A 101 -2.35 4.09 -11.76
N LEU A 102 -2.31 4.77 -10.61
CA LEU A 102 -3.44 5.54 -10.09
C LEU A 102 -3.68 6.83 -10.90
N THR A 103 -2.62 7.47 -11.40
CA THR A 103 -2.71 8.72 -12.16
C THR A 103 -2.81 8.51 -13.67
N GLY A 104 -2.79 7.26 -14.14
CA GLY A 104 -2.86 6.93 -15.56
C GLY A 104 -1.59 7.28 -16.34
N GLN A 105 -0.46 7.48 -15.65
CA GLN A 105 0.83 7.70 -16.31
C GLN A 105 1.37 6.38 -16.86
N ASP A 106 1.81 6.40 -18.12
CA ASP A 106 2.30 5.22 -18.83
C ASP A 106 3.64 4.71 -18.23
N PRO A 107 3.67 3.54 -17.57
CA PRO A 107 4.90 2.96 -17.02
C PRO A 107 5.88 2.51 -18.11
N SER A 108 5.38 2.29 -19.34
CA SER A 108 6.19 1.84 -20.48
C SER A 108 7.05 2.94 -21.09
N ARG A 109 6.84 4.22 -20.69
CA ARG A 109 7.63 5.37 -21.14
C ARG A 109 9.13 5.16 -20.93
N ALA A 110 9.51 4.56 -19.80
CA ALA A 110 10.92 4.34 -19.46
C ALA A 110 11.57 3.13 -20.16
N TYR A 111 10.77 2.18 -20.68
CA TYR A 111 11.30 0.99 -21.34
C TYR A 111 11.84 1.27 -22.76
N LYS A 112 11.46 2.40 -23.36
CA LYS A 112 11.82 2.72 -24.75
C LYS A 112 13.29 3.08 -24.94
N GLU A 113 13.95 3.62 -23.92
CA GLU A 113 15.36 4.07 -24.02
C GLU A 113 16.37 2.97 -23.63
N THR A 114 16.06 2.11 -22.67
CA THR A 114 16.96 1.00 -22.29
C THR A 114 17.24 0.05 -23.45
N LYS A 115 16.27 -0.09 -24.36
CA LYS A 115 16.44 -0.86 -25.61
C LYS A 115 17.26 -0.09 -26.66
N ALA A 116 17.09 1.23 -26.76
CA ALA A 116 17.80 2.07 -27.73
C ALA A 116 19.30 2.20 -27.41
N LEU A 117 19.69 2.26 -26.12
CA LEU A 117 21.09 2.30 -25.70
C LEU A 117 21.79 0.93 -25.71
N SER A 118 21.03 -0.18 -25.71
CA SER A 118 21.59 -1.54 -25.82
C SER A 118 21.83 -2.01 -27.26
N GLN A 119 21.44 -1.21 -28.25
CA GLN A 119 21.51 -1.53 -29.69
C GLN A 119 22.49 -0.63 -30.46
N ALA A 120 23.27 0.21 -29.77
CA ALA A 120 24.37 1.01 -30.30
C ALA A 120 25.70 0.51 -29.73
#